data_AF-A0A7C9VSL3-F1
#
_entry.id   AF-A0A7C9VSL3-F1
#
_cell.length_a   1.000
_cell.length_b   1.000
_cell.length_c   1.000
_cell.angle_alpha   90.00
_cell.angle_beta   90.00
_cell.angle_gamma   90.00
#
_symmetry.space_group_name_H-M   'P 1'
#
loop_
_entity.id
_entity.type
_entity.pdbx_description
1 polymer ?
#
loop_
_entity_poly.entity_id
_entity_poly.type
_entity_poly.pdbx_seq_one_letter_code
_entity_poly.pdbx_strand_id
1 'polypeptide(L)'
;MTGKFITFEGIDGAGKSTHLAWFAQQLQAKLAPQGAVVMHVSNRHLELASVVVGIAEENDLKSWVFNEDSGRDGEYIFTTNVVISAHEEADVGKIASDEKWVLTEATEGQRVWTDDYSNVLGAVWRRLRNPDE
;
A
#
# COMPACT_ATOMS: atom_id res chain seq x y z
N MET A 1 -6.43 15.65 12.01
CA MET A 1 -6.34 14.77 10.83
C MET A 1 -7.75 14.36 10.44
N THR A 2 -8.24 14.84 9.31
CA THR A 2 -9.48 14.36 8.68
C THR A 2 -9.08 13.40 7.56
N GLY A 3 -8.72 12.17 7.94
CA GLY A 3 -8.38 11.10 7.00
C GLY A 3 -9.61 10.27 6.64
N LYS A 4 -9.69 9.77 5.41
CA LYS A 4 -10.66 8.73 5.04
C LYS A 4 -9.95 7.39 5.17
N PHE A 5 -10.33 6.63 6.19
CA PHE A 5 -9.82 5.28 6.41
C PHE A 5 -10.60 4.31 5.53
N ILE A 6 -9.93 3.66 4.58
CA ILE A 6 -10.57 2.73 3.65
C ILE A 6 -9.79 1.43 3.65
N THR A 7 -10.32 0.45 4.37
CA THR A 7 -9.71 -0.87 4.47
C THR A 7 -10.10 -1.73 3.27
N PHE A 8 -9.11 -2.24 2.56
CA PHE A 8 -9.27 -3.29 1.55
C PHE A 8 -9.05 -4.67 2.18
N GLU A 9 -9.92 -5.04 3.11
CA GLU A 9 -10.00 -6.41 3.61
C GLU A 9 -10.56 -7.31 2.50
N GLY A 10 -9.83 -8.36 2.12
CA GLY A 10 -10.31 -9.36 1.16
C GLY A 10 -9.98 -9.10 -0.31
N ILE A 11 -8.83 -8.49 -0.64
CA ILE A 11 -8.25 -8.68 -1.97
C ILE A 11 -7.68 -10.11 -2.03
N ASP A 12 -8.56 -11.10 -2.11
CA ASP A 12 -8.23 -12.53 -2.19
C ASP A 12 -8.13 -13.03 -3.65
N GLY A 13 -8.40 -12.15 -4.63
CA GLY A 13 -8.36 -12.47 -6.06
C GLY A 13 -7.80 -11.34 -6.93
N ALA A 14 -7.02 -11.73 -7.96
CA ALA A 14 -6.29 -10.82 -8.84
C ALA A 14 -7.16 -9.75 -9.54
N GLY A 15 -8.44 -10.03 -9.81
CA GLY A 15 -9.34 -9.08 -10.47
C GLY A 15 -9.73 -7.86 -9.62
N LYS A 16 -9.60 -7.91 -8.29
CA LYS A 16 -9.82 -6.74 -7.41
C LYS A 16 -8.56 -5.89 -7.28
N SER A 17 -7.38 -6.51 -7.35
CA SER A 17 -6.08 -5.83 -7.31
C SER A 17 -5.81 -4.96 -8.54
N THR A 18 -6.38 -5.28 -9.69
CA THR A 18 -6.14 -4.54 -10.94
C THR A 18 -6.76 -3.14 -10.95
N HIS A 19 -7.82 -2.91 -10.16
CA HIS A 19 -8.51 -1.61 -10.07
C HIS A 19 -7.95 -0.71 -8.96
N LEU A 20 -6.84 -1.10 -8.31
CA LEU A 20 -6.21 -0.30 -7.25
C LEU A 20 -5.81 1.08 -7.75
N ALA A 21 -5.36 1.18 -9.00
CA ALA A 21 -4.93 2.43 -9.61
C ALA A 21 -6.08 3.42 -9.78
N TRP A 22 -7.18 3.01 -10.42
CA TRP A 22 -8.36 3.85 -10.54
C TRP A 22 -8.92 4.25 -9.18
N PHE A 23 -9.00 3.31 -8.24
CA PHE A 23 -9.57 3.62 -6.93
C PHE A 23 -8.69 4.61 -6.14
N ALA A 24 -7.37 4.42 -6.15
CA ALA A 24 -6.43 5.34 -5.52
C ALA A 24 -6.59 6.77 -6.06
N GLN A 25 -6.67 6.91 -7.39
CA GLN A 25 -6.91 8.20 -8.06
C GLN A 25 -8.25 8.82 -7.64
N GLN A 26 -9.33 8.03 -7.61
CA GLN A 26 -10.65 8.53 -7.19
C GLN A 26 -10.67 8.99 -5.73
N LEU A 27 -9.92 8.32 -4.85
CA LEU A 27 -9.79 8.72 -3.46
C LEU A 27 -8.96 9.97 -3.31
N GLN A 28 -7.83 10.05 -4.01
CA GLN A 28 -6.96 11.22 -3.99
C GLN A 28 -7.73 12.48 -4.40
N ALA A 29 -8.47 12.41 -5.51
CA ALA A 29 -9.32 13.52 -5.96
C ALA A 29 -10.40 13.95 -4.94
N LYS A 30 -10.67 13.12 -3.92
CA LYS A 30 -11.65 13.36 -2.86
C LYS A 30 -11.00 13.55 -1.48
N LEU A 31 -9.68 13.68 -1.41
CA LEU A 31 -8.97 14.04 -0.19
C LEU A 31 -9.30 15.49 0.17
N ALA A 32 -9.62 15.71 1.44
CA ALA A 32 -9.63 17.06 1.98
C ALA A 32 -8.19 17.59 2.05
N PRO A 33 -7.96 18.92 2.13
CA PRO A 33 -6.67 19.44 2.55
C PRO A 33 -6.24 18.74 3.86
N GLN A 34 -4.99 18.27 3.92
CA GLN A 34 -4.46 17.46 5.03
C GLN A 34 -5.12 16.09 5.22
N GLY A 35 -5.63 15.51 4.14
CA GLY A 35 -6.15 14.15 4.12
C GLY A 35 -5.05 13.14 3.81
N ALA A 36 -5.20 11.93 4.34
CA ALA A 36 -4.40 10.77 3.99
C ALA A 36 -5.31 9.63 3.49
N VAL A 37 -4.77 8.81 2.60
CA VAL A 37 -5.34 7.52 2.20
C VAL A 37 -4.62 6.43 2.99
N VAL A 38 -5.37 5.50 3.56
CA VAL A 38 -4.80 4.33 4.23
C VAL A 38 -5.31 3.09 3.52
N MET A 39 -4.40 2.18 3.15
CA MET A 39 -4.72 0.94 2.47
C MET A 39 -4.11 -0.24 3.23
N HIS A 40 -4.96 -1.14 3.70
CA HIS A 40 -4.52 -2.46 4.13
C HIS A 40 -4.32 -3.34 2.89
N VAL A 41 -3.10 -3.86 2.69
CA VAL A 41 -2.67 -4.54 1.47
C VAL A 41 -2.08 -5.92 1.73
N SER A 42 -2.29 -6.45 2.94
CA SER A 42 -1.92 -7.82 3.32
C SER A 42 -2.48 -8.84 2.33
N ASN A 43 -1.61 -9.61 1.69
CA ASN A 43 -2.02 -10.60 0.70
C ASN A 43 -1.11 -11.84 0.75
N ARG A 44 -1.73 -13.02 0.70
CA ARG A 44 -1.02 -14.31 0.77
C ARG A 44 -0.12 -14.56 -0.44
N HIS A 45 -0.52 -14.05 -1.60
CA HIS A 45 0.06 -14.43 -2.89
C HIS A 45 0.83 -13.30 -3.56
N LEU A 46 0.52 -12.05 -3.23
CA LEU A 46 1.07 -10.87 -3.91
C LEU A 46 1.71 -9.93 -2.90
N GLU A 47 2.87 -9.40 -3.24
CA GLU A 47 3.43 -8.23 -2.57
C GLU A 47 2.80 -6.99 -3.23
N LEU A 48 1.94 -6.30 -2.48
CA LEU A 48 1.13 -5.18 -2.97
C LEU A 48 1.53 -3.82 -2.39
N ALA A 49 2.41 -3.77 -1.38
CA ALA A 49 2.86 -2.52 -0.80
C ALA A 49 3.63 -1.69 -1.83
N SER A 50 4.59 -2.30 -2.55
CA SER A 50 5.32 -1.61 -3.62
C SER A 50 4.43 -1.14 -4.77
N VAL A 51 3.31 -1.84 -5.01
CA VAL A 51 2.33 -1.45 -6.03
C VAL A 51 1.60 -0.18 -5.57
N VAL A 52 1.12 -0.14 -4.32
CA VAL A 52 0.45 1.03 -3.77
C VAL A 52 1.39 2.22 -3.62
N VAL A 53 2.65 2.00 -3.21
CA VAL A 53 3.67 3.05 -3.14
C VAL A 53 3.91 3.66 -4.53
N GLY A 54 4.08 2.83 -5.57
CA GLY A 54 4.26 3.34 -6.94
C GLY A 54 3.05 4.11 -7.46
N ILE A 55 1.82 3.65 -7.16
CA ILE A 55 0.60 4.39 -7.51
C ILE A 55 0.54 5.72 -6.76
N ALA A 56 0.91 5.75 -5.48
CA ALA A 56 0.91 6.97 -4.68
C ALA A 56 1.91 8.00 -5.22
N GLU A 57 3.11 7.59 -5.59
CA GLU A 57 4.15 8.48 -6.13
C GLU A 57 3.73 9.12 -7.47
N GLU A 58 3.16 8.36 -8.40
CA GLU A 58 2.60 8.89 -9.66
C GLU A 58 1.44 9.88 -9.45
N ASN A 59 0.89 9.91 -8.23
CA ASN A 59 -0.15 10.84 -7.82
C ASN A 59 0.38 11.88 -6.83
N ASP A 60 1.68 12.18 -6.81
CA ASP A 60 2.28 13.21 -5.94
C ASP A 60 1.99 13.00 -4.44
N LEU A 61 1.95 11.74 -4.00
CA LEU A 61 1.82 11.35 -2.59
C LEU A 61 3.07 10.62 -2.11
N LYS A 62 3.48 10.92 -0.87
CA LYS A 62 4.45 10.14 -0.11
C LYS A 62 3.77 8.96 0.56
N SER A 63 4.49 7.85 0.75
CA SER A 63 3.97 6.65 1.39
C SER A 63 4.77 6.21 2.62
N TRP A 64 4.06 5.85 3.69
CA TRP A 64 4.60 5.17 4.86
C TRP A 64 4.05 3.76 4.91
N VAL A 65 4.94 2.78 4.98
CA VAL A 65 4.60 1.37 5.02
C VAL A 65 4.78 0.86 6.44
N PHE A 66 3.72 0.26 6.98
CA PHE A 66 3.75 -0.53 8.18
C PHE A 66 3.74 -1.99 7.79
N ASN A 67 4.75 -2.71 8.23
CA ASN A 67 4.81 -4.16 8.17
C ASN A 67 5.00 -4.66 9.61
N GLU A 68 4.06 -5.49 10.08
CA GLU A 68 4.24 -6.23 11.33
C GLU A 68 4.09 -7.72 11.02
N ASP A 69 5.23 -8.41 11.01
CA ASP A 69 5.26 -9.85 11.17
C ASP A 69 4.85 -10.18 12.61
N SER A 70 3.74 -10.90 12.73
CA SER A 70 3.21 -11.32 14.01
C SER A 70 4.12 -12.33 14.74
N GLY A 71 5.12 -12.92 14.07
CA GLY A 71 6.05 -13.89 14.63
C GLY A 71 5.38 -15.11 15.26
N ARG A 72 4.12 -15.38 14.90
CA ARG A 72 3.31 -16.46 15.46
C ARG A 72 3.05 -17.51 14.40
N ASP A 73 3.60 -18.69 14.64
CA ASP A 73 3.27 -19.92 13.92
C ASP A 73 1.84 -20.36 14.27
N GLY A 74 0.86 -19.75 13.61
CA GLY A 74 -0.53 -20.14 13.66
C GLY A 74 -1.12 -20.06 12.26
N GLU A 75 -1.92 -21.05 11.88
CA GLU A 75 -2.52 -21.22 10.54
C GLU A 75 -3.42 -20.03 10.07
N TYR A 76 -3.54 -18.99 10.90
CA TYR A 76 -4.45 -17.84 10.74
C TYR A 76 -3.84 -16.47 11.06
N ILE A 77 -2.53 -16.36 11.31
CA ILE A 77 -1.92 -15.05 11.61
C ILE A 77 -1.04 -14.64 10.43
N PHE A 78 -1.45 -13.58 9.74
CA PHE A 78 -0.81 -13.09 8.52
C PHE A 78 -0.04 -11.80 8.82
N THR A 79 1.10 -11.62 8.16
CA THR A 79 1.85 -10.36 8.14
C THR A 79 0.89 -9.23 7.76
N THR A 80 0.81 -8.23 8.63
CA THR A 80 -0.05 -7.07 8.40
C THR A 80 0.75 -6.04 7.63
N ASN A 81 0.34 -5.78 6.39
CA ASN A 81 0.87 -4.74 5.54
C ASN A 81 -0.15 -3.62 5.35
N VAL A 82 0.21 -2.42 5.79
CA VAL A 82 -0.60 -1.21 5.64
C VAL A 82 0.26 -0.13 4.99
N VAL A 83 -0.29 0.53 3.97
CA VAL A 83 0.33 1.71 3.34
C VAL A 83 -0.53 2.92 3.66
N ILE A 84 0.10 3.97 4.17
CA ILE A 84 -0.52 5.29 4.33
C ILE A 84 0.12 6.22 3.31
N SER A 85 -0.70 6.90 2.52
CA SER A 85 -0.24 7.87 1.52
C SER A 85 -0.84 9.25 1.74
N ALA A 86 -0.01 10.29 1.72
CA ALA A 86 -0.42 11.69 1.90
C ALA A 86 0.53 12.64 1.16
N HIS A 87 0.14 13.90 0.98
CA HIS A 87 0.98 14.88 0.26
C HIS A 87 2.21 15.26 1.09
N GLU A 88 2.01 15.54 2.37
CA GLU A 88 3.09 15.99 3.27
C GLU A 88 3.16 15.13 4.54
N GLU A 89 4.33 15.11 5.17
CA GLU A 89 4.55 14.40 6.44
C GLU A 89 3.67 14.97 7.57
N ALA A 90 3.38 16.27 7.50
CA ALA A 90 2.47 16.95 8.41
C ALA A 90 1.04 16.38 8.36
N ASP A 91 0.62 15.82 7.23
CA ASP A 91 -0.73 15.30 7.03
C ASP A 91 -0.95 13.97 7.77
N VAL A 92 0.13 13.20 8.01
CA VAL A 92 0.11 11.94 8.77
C VAL A 92 0.56 12.12 10.24
N GLY A 93 1.04 13.32 10.60
CA GLY A 93 1.36 13.68 11.98
C GLY A 93 2.36 12.74 12.64
N LYS A 94 2.00 12.17 13.80
CA LYS A 94 2.92 11.30 14.59
C LYS A 94 3.38 10.05 13.84
N ILE A 95 2.64 9.62 12.82
CA ILE A 95 2.99 8.45 11.99
C ILE A 95 4.31 8.68 11.27
N ALA A 96 4.58 9.90 10.79
CA ALA A 96 5.83 10.21 10.09
C ALA A 96 7.07 10.08 10.99
N SER A 97 6.90 10.08 12.32
CA SER A 97 7.97 9.95 13.30
C SER A 97 7.97 8.60 14.05
N ASP A 98 7.05 7.69 13.71
CA ASP A 98 6.93 6.39 14.37
C ASP A 98 7.88 5.39 13.70
N GLU A 99 8.75 4.74 14.49
CA GLU A 99 9.74 3.79 13.99
C GLU A 99 9.12 2.57 13.30
N LYS A 100 7.84 2.26 13.58
CA LYS A 100 7.12 1.17 12.90
C LYS A 100 6.66 1.53 11.48
N TRP A 101 6.72 2.80 11.09
CA TRP A 101 6.26 3.29 9.81
C TRP A 101 7.45 3.78 8.97
N VAL A 102 7.77 3.04 7.93
CA VAL A 102 8.93 3.33 7.08
C VAL A 102 8.48 4.20 5.90
N LEU A 103 9.04 5.41 5.79
CA LEU A 103 8.90 6.23 4.58
C LEU A 103 9.52 5.46 3.41
N THR A 104 8.70 5.11 2.42
CA THR A 104 9.08 4.19 1.34
C THR A 104 8.89 4.88 -0.01
N GLU A 105 9.96 4.94 -0.80
CA GLU A 105 9.95 5.45 -2.17
C GLU A 105 9.57 4.35 -3.16
N ALA A 106 9.06 4.71 -4.34
CA ALA A 106 8.75 3.71 -5.34
C ALA A 106 10.05 3.04 -5.85
N THR A 107 9.92 1.78 -6.23
CA THR A 107 11.06 1.04 -6.79
C THR A 107 11.42 1.58 -8.17
N GLU A 108 12.65 2.05 -8.34
CA GLU A 108 13.14 2.58 -9.62
C GLU A 108 12.96 1.57 -10.76
N GLY A 109 12.41 2.02 -11.89
CA GLY A 109 12.16 1.19 -13.06
C GLY A 109 10.97 0.23 -12.95
N GLN A 110 10.27 0.19 -11.80
CA GLN A 110 9.02 -0.56 -11.69
C GLN A 110 7.88 0.21 -12.36
N ARG A 111 7.37 -0.34 -13.47
CA ARG A 111 6.16 0.22 -14.09
C ARG A 111 4.96 0.10 -13.16
N VAL A 112 4.34 1.24 -12.87
CA VAL A 112 3.15 1.36 -12.03
C VAL A 112 1.97 0.63 -12.66
N TRP A 113 1.18 -0.03 -11.82
CA TRP A 113 -0.03 -0.73 -12.27
C TRP A 113 -1.11 0.29 -12.64
N THR A 114 -1.87 -0.03 -13.67
CA THR A 114 -3.04 0.73 -14.14
C THR A 114 -4.17 -0.26 -14.38
N ASP A 115 -5.39 0.24 -14.61
CA ASP A 115 -6.53 -0.64 -14.91
C ASP A 115 -6.26 -1.56 -16.12
N ASP A 116 -5.51 -1.08 -17.12
CA ASP A 116 -5.15 -1.83 -18.32
C ASP A 116 -3.79 -2.56 -18.24
N TYR A 117 -3.08 -2.45 -17.11
CA TYR A 117 -1.76 -3.07 -16.94
C TYR A 117 -1.52 -3.51 -15.49
N SER A 118 -1.21 -4.79 -15.31
CA SER A 118 -0.80 -5.33 -14.01
C SER A 118 0.32 -6.34 -14.20
N ASN A 119 1.39 -6.21 -13.41
CA ASN A 119 2.50 -7.16 -13.39
C ASN A 119 2.35 -8.16 -12.23
N VAL A 120 1.32 -9.02 -12.32
CA VAL A 120 0.99 -10.00 -11.27
C VAL A 120 2.17 -10.93 -10.99
N LEU A 121 2.88 -11.39 -12.03
CA LEU A 121 4.04 -12.27 -11.88
C LEU A 121 5.16 -11.61 -11.09
N GLY A 122 5.43 -10.32 -11.31
CA GLY A 122 6.39 -9.56 -10.53
C GLY A 122 6.00 -9.45 -9.06
N ALA A 123 4.71 -9.23 -8.77
CA ALA A 123 4.20 -9.17 -7.39
C ALA A 123 4.27 -10.53 -6.69
N VAL A 124 4.00 -11.65 -7.39
CA VAL A 124 4.22 -13.01 -6.86
C VAL A 124 5.71 -13.24 -6.59
N TRP A 125 6.58 -12.87 -7.53
CA TRP A 125 8.02 -13.07 -7.38
C TRP A 125 8.58 -12.30 -6.18
N ARG A 126 8.19 -11.04 -5.99
CA ARG A 126 8.57 -10.25 -4.80
C ARG A 126 8.07 -10.89 -3.52
N ARG A 127 6.82 -11.36 -3.49
CA ARG A 127 6.26 -12.08 -2.34
C ARG A 127 7.04 -13.33 -1.97
N LEU A 128 7.49 -14.10 -2.97
CA LEU A 128 8.27 -15.32 -2.74
C LEU A 128 9.70 -15.02 -2.26
N ARG A 129 10.28 -13.90 -2.69
CA ARG A 129 11.64 -13.52 -2.33
C ARG A 129 11.71 -12.91 -0.92
N ASN A 130 10.72 -12.12 -0.56
CA ASN A 130 10.62 -11.42 0.71
C ASN A 130 9.25 -11.74 1.35
N PRO A 131 9.07 -12.92 1.98
CA PRO A 131 7.79 -13.30 2.61
C PRO A 131 7.45 -12.49 3.86
N ASP A 132 8.44 -11.76 4.39
CA ASP A 132 8.32 -10.99 5.64
C ASP A 132 8.22 -9.47 5.38
N GLU A 133 8.34 -9.02 4.12
CA GLU A 133 7.86 -7.70 3.66
C GLU A 133 6.42 -7.79 3.15
#